data_AF-A0A9D6X6I1-F1
#
_entry.id   AF-A0A9D6X6I1-F1
#
_cell.length_a   1.000
_cell.length_b   1.000
_cell.length_c   1.000
_cell.angle_alpha   90.00
_cell.angle_beta   90.00
_cell.angle_gamma   90.00
#
_symmetry.space_group_name_H-M   'P 1'
#
loop_
_entity.id
_entity.type
_entity.pdbx_description
1 polymer ?
#
loop_
_entity_poly.entity_id
_entity_poly.type
_entity_poly.pdbx_seq_one_letter_code
_entity_poly.pdbx_strand_id
1 'polypeptide(L)'
;MTAGTAAGSRRAVRRAAVLALLALAALVAAATAWVLWRNFAGEPALERAAEPASPGAGPGAAATPPPADAATLARGEYLARAGNCLGCHTRRGGAPGAGGRPIATPFGTVYSANLTPDRDTGLGRWSASEFRRALQHGRSRDGHLLAPAFPYPNFTRVTRADADALYAWLMSRPAVRQQNRPHELRFPYRLQAALAVWRALFFRAEPFVPDPARSEAWNRGSYLVNGLAHCMACHASRNFLGAPAEATEPGGNIVSTQQWYAPSLADAHEAGVGDWPLEDVVALLKTGTSPRGTVMGPMAEVVARSTQHLAEADLRAMAEYLRTLQGPSAAPAAASAASTAAERPPRPPPVLAMLARGRRIYGDHCVDCHGERGEGTPGTAALAGSRAVLLATPRNVIQAIRHGGFAPTTAGNPRPFGMPPFGLVLGDDDIAAVASYVRTSWGNDAPVVEAIDVWRAK
;
A
#
# COMPACT_ATOMS: atom_id res chain seq x y z
N MET A 1 -31.43 -49.37 -47.38
CA MET A 1 -30.33 -49.56 -46.40
C MET A 1 -29.74 -48.26 -45.82
N THR A 2 -30.35 -47.08 -45.99
CA THR A 2 -29.72 -45.78 -45.66
C THR A 2 -30.23 -45.05 -44.39
N ALA A 3 -31.23 -45.59 -43.69
CA ALA A 3 -31.81 -44.94 -42.49
C ALA A 3 -31.05 -45.23 -41.17
N GLY A 4 -30.29 -46.34 -41.10
CA GLY A 4 -29.62 -46.78 -39.86
C GLY A 4 -28.36 -45.98 -39.48
N THR A 5 -27.66 -45.43 -40.47
CA THR A 5 -26.37 -44.73 -40.27
C THR A 5 -26.54 -43.32 -39.68
N ALA A 6 -27.59 -42.60 -40.07
CA ALA A 6 -27.91 -41.27 -39.55
C ALA A 6 -28.40 -41.27 -38.09
N ALA A 7 -29.04 -42.35 -37.64
CA ALA A 7 -29.47 -42.51 -36.25
C ALA A 7 -28.28 -42.85 -35.31
N GLY A 8 -27.31 -43.62 -35.81
CA GLY A 8 -26.07 -43.93 -35.10
C GLY A 8 -25.18 -42.70 -34.87
N SER A 9 -25.03 -41.84 -35.88
CA SER A 9 -24.24 -40.61 -35.75
C SER A 9 -24.85 -39.61 -34.76
N ARG A 10 -26.19 -39.43 -34.76
CA ARG A 10 -26.88 -38.58 -33.77
C ARG A 10 -26.75 -39.09 -32.33
N ARG A 11 -26.75 -40.41 -32.12
CA ARG A 11 -26.52 -41.01 -30.79
C ARG A 11 -25.08 -40.83 -30.32
N ALA A 12 -24.10 -40.98 -31.22
CA ALA A 12 -22.69 -40.75 -30.92
C ALA A 12 -22.41 -39.28 -30.56
N VAL A 13 -22.95 -38.33 -31.34
CA VAL A 13 -22.82 -36.89 -31.06
C VAL A 13 -23.49 -36.52 -29.73
N ARG A 14 -24.68 -37.06 -29.42
CA ARG A 14 -25.33 -36.84 -28.13
C ARG A 14 -24.53 -37.41 -26.96
N ARG A 15 -23.95 -38.60 -27.10
CA ARG A 15 -23.07 -39.20 -26.07
C ARG A 15 -21.82 -38.35 -25.85
N ALA A 16 -21.16 -37.90 -26.93
CA ALA A 16 -20.00 -37.03 -26.85
C ALA A 16 -20.34 -35.68 -26.19
N ALA A 17 -21.48 -35.07 -26.52
CA ALA A 17 -21.95 -33.84 -25.89
C ALA A 17 -22.24 -34.03 -24.39
N VAL A 18 -22.90 -35.14 -24.01
CA VAL A 18 -23.14 -35.46 -22.59
C VAL A 18 -21.82 -35.68 -21.85
N LEU A 19 -20.88 -36.42 -22.42
CA LEU A 19 -19.56 -36.62 -21.80
C LEU A 19 -18.78 -35.30 -21.67
N ALA A 20 -18.84 -34.43 -22.67
CA ALA A 20 -18.23 -33.09 -22.60
C ALA A 20 -18.87 -32.22 -21.50
N LEU A 21 -20.20 -32.24 -21.37
CA LEU A 21 -20.93 -31.54 -20.32
C LEU A 21 -20.60 -32.09 -18.92
N LEU A 22 -20.52 -33.41 -18.77
CA LEU A 22 -20.13 -34.05 -17.51
C LEU A 22 -18.67 -33.72 -17.14
N ALA A 23 -17.76 -33.73 -18.12
CA ALA A 23 -16.37 -33.33 -17.91
C ALA A 23 -16.26 -31.86 -17.49
N LEU A 24 -16.99 -30.96 -18.15
CA LEU A 24 -17.04 -29.54 -17.77
C LEU A 24 -17.62 -29.37 -16.36
N ALA A 25 -18.71 -30.06 -16.02
CA ALA A 25 -19.30 -30.01 -14.69
C ALA A 25 -18.33 -30.51 -13.62
N ALA A 26 -17.60 -31.60 -13.89
CA ALA A 26 -16.57 -32.12 -12.99
C ALA A 26 -15.41 -31.12 -12.80
N LEU A 27 -14.96 -30.46 -13.87
CA LEU A 27 -13.93 -29.42 -13.81
C LEU A 27 -14.39 -28.21 -13.00
N VAL A 28 -15.64 -27.75 -13.19
CA VAL A 28 -16.21 -26.65 -12.40
C VAL A 28 -16.36 -27.04 -10.93
N ALA A 29 -16.80 -28.27 -10.63
CA ALA A 29 -16.88 -28.76 -9.27
C ALA A 29 -15.50 -28.84 -8.61
N ALA A 30 -14.49 -29.36 -9.31
CA ALA A 30 -13.11 -29.43 -8.83
C ALA A 30 -12.51 -28.02 -8.59
N ALA A 31 -12.72 -27.09 -9.52
CA ALA A 31 -12.29 -25.70 -9.36
C ALA A 31 -12.99 -25.02 -8.17
N THR A 32 -14.30 -25.24 -8.01
CA THR A 32 -15.06 -24.70 -6.88
C THR A 32 -14.57 -25.27 -5.56
N ALA A 33 -14.37 -26.60 -5.49
CA ALA A 33 -13.81 -27.26 -4.31
C ALA A 33 -12.41 -26.73 -3.97
N TRP A 34 -11.56 -26.51 -4.99
CA TRP A 34 -10.24 -25.91 -4.81
C TRP A 34 -10.32 -24.47 -4.29
N VAL A 35 -11.18 -23.62 -4.87
CA VAL A 35 -11.40 -22.24 -4.38
C VAL A 35 -11.89 -22.26 -2.93
N LEU A 36 -12.87 -23.09 -2.60
CA LEU A 36 -13.37 -23.24 -1.23
C LEU A 36 -12.25 -23.70 -0.30
N TRP A 37 -11.56 -24.78 -0.62
CA TRP A 37 -10.45 -25.28 0.19
C TRP A 37 -9.39 -24.21 0.44
N ARG A 38 -8.92 -23.50 -0.61
CA ARG A 38 -7.94 -22.43 -0.51
C ARG A 38 -8.41 -21.26 0.36
N ASN A 39 -9.71 -20.97 0.37
CA ASN A 39 -10.27 -19.86 1.16
C ASN A 39 -10.40 -20.18 2.66
N PHE A 40 -10.50 -21.45 3.03
CA PHE A 40 -10.65 -21.89 4.43
C PHE A 40 -9.38 -22.55 5.00
N ALA A 41 -8.43 -22.94 4.14
CA ALA A 41 -7.18 -23.56 4.56
C ALA A 41 -6.37 -22.61 5.48
N GLY A 42 -6.02 -23.10 6.66
CA GLY A 42 -5.23 -22.37 7.66
C GLY A 42 -6.01 -21.31 8.44
N GLU A 43 -7.33 -21.17 8.25
CA GLU A 43 -8.15 -20.27 9.06
C GLU A 43 -8.34 -20.89 10.47
N PRO A 44 -7.96 -20.17 11.54
CA PRO A 44 -8.11 -20.70 12.90
C PRO A 44 -9.59 -20.88 13.20
N ALA A 45 -9.91 -21.96 13.93
CA ALA A 45 -11.24 -22.12 14.49
C ALA A 45 -11.56 -20.88 15.32
N LEU A 46 -12.76 -20.32 15.13
CA LEU A 46 -13.25 -19.31 16.04
C LEU A 46 -13.39 -19.99 17.40
N GLU A 47 -12.53 -19.63 18.34
CA GLU A 47 -12.75 -19.89 19.76
C GLU A 47 -14.12 -19.30 20.05
N ARG A 48 -15.15 -20.17 20.17
CA ARG A 48 -16.43 -19.74 20.72
C ARG A 48 -16.06 -19.18 22.07
N ALA A 49 -16.36 -17.90 22.31
CA ALA A 49 -16.27 -17.35 23.65
C ALA A 49 -16.93 -18.39 24.55
N ALA A 50 -16.18 -18.94 25.51
CA ALA A 50 -16.72 -19.90 26.44
C ALA A 50 -17.98 -19.27 27.00
N GLU A 51 -19.15 -19.82 26.65
CA GLU A 51 -20.37 -19.48 27.37
C GLU A 51 -20.03 -19.81 28.83
N PRO A 52 -20.10 -18.83 29.77
CA PRO A 52 -20.06 -19.21 31.16
C PRO A 52 -21.24 -20.16 31.35
N ALA A 53 -20.93 -21.43 31.64
CA ALA A 53 -21.89 -22.40 32.08
C ALA A 53 -22.41 -21.94 33.45
N SER A 54 -23.36 -21.01 33.42
CA SER A 54 -24.17 -20.60 34.55
C SER A 54 -25.61 -20.79 34.11
N PRO A 55 -26.33 -21.77 34.67
CA PRO A 55 -27.74 -21.94 34.36
C PRO A 55 -28.50 -20.76 34.98
N GLY A 56 -28.77 -19.72 34.18
CA GLY A 56 -29.55 -18.56 34.63
C GLY A 56 -29.47 -17.27 33.81
N ALA A 57 -28.52 -17.10 32.89
CA ALA A 57 -28.42 -15.87 32.09
C ALA A 57 -29.04 -16.04 30.68
N GLY A 58 -30.02 -15.21 30.35
CA GLY A 58 -30.71 -15.23 29.05
C GLY A 58 -29.79 -14.89 27.85
N PRO A 59 -30.22 -15.20 26.61
CA PRO A 59 -29.39 -15.08 25.42
C PRO A 59 -29.20 -13.60 25.03
N GLY A 60 -27.98 -13.07 25.15
CA GLY A 60 -27.66 -11.75 24.58
C GLY A 60 -26.54 -10.94 25.23
N ALA A 61 -26.00 -11.35 26.37
CA ALA A 61 -24.86 -10.66 26.99
C ALA A 61 -23.54 -11.28 26.51
N ALA A 62 -22.98 -10.73 25.42
CA ALA A 62 -21.56 -10.92 25.15
C ALA A 62 -20.80 -10.33 26.35
N ALA A 63 -20.08 -11.18 27.09
CA ALA A 63 -19.29 -10.77 28.23
C ALA A 63 -18.31 -9.67 27.80
N THR A 64 -18.37 -8.53 28.47
CA THR A 64 -17.33 -7.50 28.32
C THR A 64 -16.02 -8.15 28.77
N PRO A 65 -14.98 -8.20 27.92
CA PRO A 65 -13.71 -8.80 28.30
C PRO A 65 -13.18 -8.08 29.55
N PRO A 66 -12.50 -8.79 30.47
CA PRO A 66 -11.89 -8.15 31.63
C PRO A 66 -11.00 -6.99 31.16
N PRO A 67 -10.96 -5.87 31.90
CA PRO A 67 -10.16 -4.72 31.51
C PRO A 67 -8.71 -5.15 31.35
N ALA A 68 -8.16 -4.95 30.15
CA ALA A 68 -6.77 -5.25 29.87
C ALA A 68 -5.88 -4.38 30.76
N ASP A 69 -4.75 -4.92 31.19
CA ASP A 69 -3.78 -4.17 31.98
C ASP A 69 -3.19 -2.99 31.17
N ALA A 70 -2.60 -2.02 31.88
CA ALA A 70 -2.05 -0.81 31.27
C ALA A 70 -0.94 -1.12 30.25
N ALA A 71 -0.17 -2.19 30.46
CA ALA A 71 0.91 -2.60 29.55
C ALA A 71 0.35 -3.10 28.21
N THR A 72 -0.72 -3.90 28.25
CA THR A 72 -1.44 -4.41 27.08
C THR A 72 -2.08 -3.28 26.30
N LEU A 73 -2.71 -2.32 26.98
CA LEU A 73 -3.30 -1.14 26.32
C LEU A 73 -2.23 -0.25 25.68
N ALA A 74 -1.10 -0.02 26.36
CA ALA A 74 0.02 0.74 25.80
C ALA A 74 0.63 0.03 24.58
N ARG A 75 0.77 -1.29 24.64
CA ARG A 75 1.21 -2.11 23.50
C ARG A 75 0.24 -2.02 22.34
N GLY A 76 -1.06 -2.12 22.60
CA GLY A 76 -2.10 -1.98 21.59
C GLY A 76 -2.12 -0.60 20.93
N GLU A 77 -1.95 0.48 21.70
CA GLU A 77 -1.81 1.83 21.14
C GLU A 77 -0.60 1.94 20.22
N TYR A 78 0.55 1.46 20.70
CA TYR A 78 1.80 1.47 19.95
C TYR A 78 1.67 0.75 18.61
N LEU A 79 1.09 -0.45 18.63
CA LEU A 79 0.81 -1.23 17.43
C LEU A 79 -0.20 -0.52 16.53
N ALA A 80 -1.25 0.09 17.07
CA ALA A 80 -2.23 0.80 16.25
C ALA A 80 -1.61 2.00 15.51
N ARG A 81 -0.61 2.66 16.11
CA ARG A 81 0.21 3.68 15.45
C ARG A 81 1.10 3.07 14.38
N ALA A 82 1.85 2.01 14.70
CA ALA A 82 2.68 1.28 13.73
C ALA A 82 1.88 0.83 12.49
N GLY A 83 0.69 0.25 12.71
CA GLY A 83 -0.25 -0.17 11.68
C GLY A 83 -1.05 0.95 11.01
N ASN A 84 -0.81 2.21 11.39
CA ASN A 84 -1.51 3.37 10.86
C ASN A 84 -3.06 3.20 10.88
N CYS A 85 -3.61 2.48 11.88
CA CYS A 85 -5.01 2.05 11.85
C CYS A 85 -5.94 3.26 11.75
N LEU A 86 -5.70 4.29 12.57
CA LEU A 86 -6.48 5.53 12.57
C LEU A 86 -6.25 6.38 11.32
N GLY A 87 -5.13 6.19 10.62
CA GLY A 87 -4.88 6.85 9.33
C GLY A 87 -5.92 6.46 8.28
N CYS A 88 -6.25 5.18 8.19
CA CYS A 88 -7.26 4.67 7.27
C CYS A 88 -8.68 4.73 7.85
N HIS A 89 -8.85 4.44 9.13
CA HIS A 89 -10.16 4.33 9.78
C HIS A 89 -10.68 5.66 10.36
N THR A 90 -10.23 6.79 9.82
CA THR A 90 -10.74 8.13 10.18
C THR A 90 -10.98 8.94 8.92
N ARG A 91 -12.24 9.31 8.64
CA ARG A 91 -12.55 10.28 7.58
C ARG A 91 -12.07 11.68 7.96
N ARG A 92 -11.80 12.55 6.97
CA ARG A 92 -11.45 13.95 7.22
C ARG A 92 -12.56 14.64 8.02
N GLY A 93 -12.21 15.27 9.14
CA GLY A 93 -13.16 15.90 10.07
C GLY A 93 -14.05 14.92 10.85
N GLY A 94 -13.80 13.61 10.79
CA GLY A 94 -14.51 12.60 11.56
C GLY A 94 -13.85 12.28 12.89
N ALA A 95 -14.58 11.54 13.75
CA ALA A 95 -14.03 11.05 15.00
C ALA A 95 -12.94 9.98 14.77
N PRO A 96 -11.84 9.98 15.54
CA PRO A 96 -10.75 9.02 15.37
C PRO A 96 -11.24 7.56 15.42
N GLY A 97 -10.97 6.79 14.38
CA GLY A 97 -11.31 5.37 14.30
C GLY A 97 -12.77 5.09 13.91
N ALA A 98 -13.62 6.09 13.72
CA ALA A 98 -15.03 5.91 13.41
C ALA A 98 -15.33 5.53 11.93
N GLY A 99 -14.30 5.35 11.12
CA GLY A 99 -14.41 4.88 9.73
C GLY A 99 -14.88 5.94 8.74
N GLY A 100 -15.30 5.47 7.56
CA GLY A 100 -15.89 6.27 6.50
C GLY A 100 -14.88 6.98 5.58
N ARG A 101 -13.58 6.68 5.67
CA ARG A 101 -12.59 7.24 4.73
C ARG A 101 -12.74 6.52 3.38
N PRO A 102 -12.90 7.24 2.25
CA PRO A 102 -12.85 6.64 0.93
C PRO A 102 -11.41 6.28 0.57
N ILE A 103 -11.25 5.09 0.00
CA ILE A 103 -10.00 4.55 -0.54
C ILE A 103 -10.32 4.14 -1.99
N ALA A 104 -10.06 5.05 -2.92
CA ALA A 104 -10.16 4.79 -4.35
C ALA A 104 -9.12 3.75 -4.81
N THR A 105 -9.59 2.77 -5.57
CA THR A 105 -8.77 1.74 -6.21
C THR A 105 -9.09 1.68 -7.70
N PRO A 106 -8.29 1.00 -8.53
CA PRO A 106 -8.64 0.78 -9.94
C PRO A 106 -9.96 0.02 -10.13
N PHE A 107 -10.43 -0.66 -9.07
CA PHE A 107 -11.61 -1.52 -9.07
C PHE A 107 -12.87 -0.84 -8.49
N GLY A 108 -12.76 0.44 -8.10
CA GLY A 108 -13.81 1.21 -7.42
C GLY A 108 -13.37 1.69 -6.03
N THR A 109 -14.30 2.19 -5.23
CA THR A 109 -13.99 2.81 -3.94
C THR A 109 -14.32 1.88 -2.78
N VAL A 110 -13.33 1.63 -1.92
CA VAL A 110 -13.49 0.95 -0.62
C VAL A 110 -13.68 2.01 0.46
N TYR A 111 -14.52 1.76 1.45
CA TYR A 111 -14.73 2.67 2.58
C TYR A 111 -14.26 1.98 3.87
N SER A 112 -13.47 2.68 4.69
CA SER A 112 -13.00 2.11 5.95
C SER A 112 -14.13 1.91 6.96
N ALA A 113 -14.06 0.83 7.73
CA ALA A 113 -15.06 0.51 8.75
C ALA A 113 -14.80 1.28 10.07
N ASN A 114 -15.81 1.36 10.93
CA ASN A 114 -15.71 1.90 12.28
C ASN A 114 -15.01 0.87 13.21
N LEU A 115 -13.89 1.25 13.81
CA LEU A 115 -13.11 0.43 14.75
C LEU A 115 -13.44 0.72 16.23
N THR A 116 -14.32 1.66 16.53
CA THR A 116 -14.68 2.01 17.92
C THR A 116 -15.51 0.89 18.56
N PRO A 117 -15.61 0.81 19.91
CA PRO A 117 -16.38 -0.23 20.58
C PRO A 117 -17.91 -0.03 20.49
N ASP A 118 -18.39 0.82 19.59
CA ASP A 118 -19.82 0.95 19.34
C ASP A 118 -20.43 -0.41 18.95
N ARG A 119 -21.52 -0.80 19.61
CA ARG A 119 -22.10 -2.15 19.49
C ARG A 119 -22.78 -2.39 18.15
N ASP A 120 -23.31 -1.36 17.51
CA ASP A 120 -24.16 -1.53 16.33
C ASP A 120 -23.40 -1.25 15.04
N THR A 121 -22.44 -0.33 15.08
CA THR A 121 -21.72 0.15 13.91
C THR A 121 -20.22 -0.15 13.95
N GLY A 122 -19.66 -0.47 15.11
CA GLY A 122 -18.23 -0.73 15.33
C GLY A 122 -17.89 -2.16 15.77
N LEU A 123 -16.85 -2.28 16.59
CA LEU A 123 -16.32 -3.55 17.11
C LEU A 123 -17.06 -4.08 18.34
N GLY A 124 -18.06 -3.38 18.88
CA GLY A 124 -18.64 -3.70 20.19
C GLY A 124 -19.34 -5.06 20.34
N ARG A 125 -19.54 -5.79 19.24
CA ARG A 125 -20.06 -7.17 19.23
C ARG A 125 -19.08 -8.20 18.68
N TRP A 126 -17.87 -7.77 18.33
CA TRP A 126 -16.81 -8.65 17.84
C TRP A 126 -16.18 -9.40 19.02
N SER A 127 -15.67 -10.59 18.77
CA SER A 127 -14.71 -11.25 19.67
C SER A 127 -13.28 -10.93 19.24
N ALA A 128 -12.31 -11.13 20.13
CA ALA A 128 -10.89 -11.04 19.78
C ALA A 128 -10.50 -12.05 18.68
N SER A 129 -11.10 -13.24 18.67
CA SER A 129 -10.87 -14.25 17.63
C SER A 129 -11.44 -13.84 16.27
N GLU A 130 -12.62 -13.20 16.23
CA GLU A 130 -13.21 -12.63 15.02
C GLU A 130 -12.39 -11.44 14.49
N PHE A 131 -11.93 -10.55 15.37
CA PHE A 131 -11.05 -9.44 15.01
C PHE A 131 -9.73 -9.94 14.41
N ARG A 132 -9.06 -10.88 15.09
CA ARG A 132 -7.83 -11.52 14.59
C ARG A 132 -8.05 -12.19 13.24
N ARG A 133 -9.18 -12.88 13.05
CA ARG A 133 -9.52 -13.50 11.77
C ARG A 133 -9.70 -12.48 10.66
N ALA A 134 -10.36 -11.36 10.92
CA ALA A 134 -10.43 -10.27 9.96
C ALA A 134 -9.04 -9.76 9.62
N LEU A 135 -8.22 -9.46 10.65
CA LEU A 135 -6.88 -8.91 10.52
C LEU A 135 -5.96 -9.83 9.70
N GLN A 136 -5.87 -11.11 10.04
CA GLN A 136 -4.92 -12.06 9.46
C GLN A 136 -5.44 -12.77 8.20
N HIS A 137 -6.75 -13.00 8.10
CA HIS A 137 -7.35 -13.78 7.01
C HIS A 137 -8.28 -12.96 6.10
N GLY A 138 -8.47 -11.67 6.36
CA GLY A 138 -9.33 -10.84 5.52
C GLY A 138 -10.78 -11.31 5.51
N ARG A 139 -11.28 -11.83 6.63
CA ARG A 139 -12.66 -12.33 6.75
C ARG A 139 -13.38 -11.68 7.91
N SER A 140 -14.47 -11.00 7.59
CA SER A 140 -15.30 -10.27 8.55
C SER A 140 -15.95 -11.21 9.59
N ARG A 141 -16.52 -10.61 10.64
CA ARG A 141 -17.29 -11.30 11.68
C ARG A 141 -18.40 -12.19 11.12
N ASP A 142 -19.22 -11.66 10.21
CA ASP A 142 -20.29 -12.35 9.49
C ASP A 142 -19.79 -13.30 8.37
N GLY A 143 -18.47 -13.45 8.21
CA GLY A 143 -17.86 -14.44 7.33
C GLY A 143 -17.62 -13.98 5.89
N HIS A 144 -18.07 -12.79 5.49
CA HIS A 144 -17.76 -12.27 4.15
C HIS A 144 -16.27 -11.91 4.02
N LEU A 145 -15.74 -12.01 2.80
CA LEU A 145 -14.36 -11.68 2.48
C LEU A 145 -14.20 -10.16 2.35
N LEU A 146 -13.17 -9.64 3.00
CA LEU A 146 -12.76 -8.25 2.94
C LEU A 146 -11.96 -7.99 1.66
N ALA A 147 -12.15 -6.80 1.08
CA ALA A 147 -11.34 -6.38 -0.06
C ALA A 147 -9.87 -6.21 0.36
N PRO A 148 -8.88 -6.62 -0.48
CA PRO A 148 -7.45 -6.56 -0.15
C PRO A 148 -6.87 -5.14 -0.05
N ALA A 149 -7.69 -4.11 -0.26
CA ALA A 149 -7.38 -2.75 0.19
C ALA A 149 -7.21 -2.67 1.72
N PHE A 150 -7.87 -3.56 2.47
CA PHE A 150 -7.48 -3.89 3.83
C PHE A 150 -6.25 -4.82 3.77
N PRO A 151 -5.08 -4.42 4.31
CA PRO A 151 -3.81 -5.09 4.04
C PRO A 151 -3.62 -6.40 4.85
N TYR A 152 -4.65 -7.26 4.87
CA TYR A 152 -4.58 -8.59 5.45
C TYR A 152 -3.48 -9.50 4.84
N PRO A 153 -3.03 -9.35 3.57
CA PRO A 153 -1.86 -10.08 3.07
C PRO A 153 -0.56 -9.76 3.82
N ASN A 154 -0.48 -8.60 4.48
CA ASN A 154 0.64 -8.21 5.33
C ASN A 154 0.35 -8.56 6.78
N PHE A 155 -0.85 -8.22 7.26
CA PHE A 155 -1.24 -8.44 8.64
C PHE A 155 -1.35 -9.91 9.06
N THR A 156 -1.38 -10.86 8.12
CA THR A 156 -1.25 -12.29 8.42
C THR A 156 0.00 -12.63 9.24
N ARG A 157 1.05 -11.79 9.19
CA ARG A 157 2.28 -11.94 9.99
C ARG A 157 2.12 -11.51 11.44
N VAL A 158 1.13 -10.69 11.77
CA VAL A 158 0.91 -10.14 13.12
C VAL A 158 0.67 -11.28 14.10
N THR A 159 1.38 -11.28 15.23
CA THR A 159 1.25 -12.36 16.22
C THR A 159 -0.10 -12.32 16.92
N ARG A 160 -0.53 -13.45 17.51
CA ARG A 160 -1.76 -13.52 18.32
C ARG A 160 -1.75 -12.47 19.44
N ALA A 161 -0.64 -12.37 20.18
CA ALA A 161 -0.51 -11.44 21.29
C ALA A 161 -0.63 -9.97 20.85
N ASP A 162 -0.01 -9.60 19.73
CA ASP A 162 -0.11 -8.25 19.18
C ASP A 162 -1.53 -7.95 18.65
N ALA A 163 -2.19 -8.93 18.04
CA ALA A 163 -3.59 -8.78 17.61
C ALA A 163 -4.56 -8.62 18.79
N ASP A 164 -4.36 -9.38 19.88
CA ASP A 164 -5.17 -9.29 21.09
C ASP A 164 -4.93 -7.94 21.82
N ALA A 165 -3.69 -7.45 21.86
CA ALA A 165 -3.36 -6.12 22.41
C ALA A 165 -3.99 -4.98 21.58
N LEU A 166 -3.91 -5.07 20.25
CA LEU A 166 -4.59 -4.14 19.33
C LEU A 166 -6.10 -4.10 19.60
N TYR A 167 -6.73 -5.27 19.70
CA TYR A 167 -8.15 -5.38 19.98
C TYR A 167 -8.52 -4.77 21.33
N ALA A 168 -7.76 -5.10 22.39
CA ALA A 168 -7.97 -4.55 23.73
C ALA A 168 -7.90 -3.01 23.75
N TRP A 169 -6.89 -2.43 23.09
CA TRP A 169 -6.77 -0.98 22.99
C TRP A 169 -7.94 -0.36 22.21
N LEU A 170 -8.34 -0.92 21.06
CA LEU A 170 -9.49 -0.45 20.29
C LEU A 170 -10.78 -0.47 21.12
N MET A 171 -10.98 -1.54 21.91
CA MET A 171 -12.14 -1.69 22.77
C MET A 171 -12.15 -0.75 23.98
N SER A 172 -11.01 -0.17 24.35
CA SER A 172 -10.89 0.86 25.39
C SER A 172 -11.21 2.29 24.91
N ARG A 173 -11.32 2.49 23.58
CA ARG A 173 -11.57 3.82 23.00
C ARG A 173 -13.01 4.29 23.23
N PRO A 174 -13.28 5.61 23.13
CA PRO A 174 -14.66 6.10 23.12
C PRO A 174 -15.47 5.45 21.98
N ALA A 175 -16.66 4.95 22.31
CA ALA A 175 -17.60 4.45 21.31
C ALA A 175 -18.13 5.62 20.46
N VAL A 176 -18.14 5.46 19.14
CA VAL A 176 -18.73 6.42 18.22
C VAL A 176 -19.72 5.68 17.33
N ARG A 177 -20.99 6.05 17.41
CA ARG A 177 -22.02 5.50 16.53
C ARG A 177 -21.91 6.15 15.15
N GLN A 178 -21.32 5.43 14.20
CA GLN A 178 -21.16 5.87 12.81
C GLN A 178 -21.35 4.69 11.87
N GLN A 179 -22.44 4.71 11.09
CA GLN A 179 -22.78 3.64 10.17
C GLN A 179 -21.69 3.44 9.11
N ASN A 180 -21.28 2.19 8.89
CA ASN A 180 -20.36 1.84 7.81
C ASN A 180 -21.02 2.04 6.44
N ARG A 181 -20.30 2.66 5.51
CA ARG A 181 -20.74 2.84 4.13
C ARG A 181 -20.39 1.59 3.30
N PRO A 182 -21.33 1.06 2.50
CA PRO A 182 -21.04 -0.01 1.55
C PRO A 182 -19.96 0.40 0.54
N HIS A 183 -19.16 -0.55 0.09
CA HIS A 183 -18.15 -0.30 -0.95
C HIS A 183 -18.80 -0.03 -2.31
N GLU A 184 -18.20 0.85 -3.09
CA GLU A 184 -18.59 1.19 -4.47
C GLU A 184 -17.64 0.52 -5.45
N LEU A 185 -17.51 -0.80 -5.32
CA LEU A 185 -16.72 -1.61 -6.22
C LEU A 185 -17.49 -1.86 -7.52
N ARG A 186 -16.77 -1.82 -8.64
CA ARG A 186 -17.33 -2.08 -9.97
C ARG A 186 -17.58 -3.58 -10.12
N PHE A 187 -18.55 -3.95 -10.96
CA PHE A 187 -18.68 -5.34 -11.38
C PHE A 187 -17.42 -5.75 -12.18
N PRO A 188 -16.86 -6.97 -12.00
CA PRO A 188 -17.34 -8.05 -11.11
C PRO A 188 -16.77 -8.01 -9.68
N TYR A 189 -15.88 -7.07 -9.35
CA TYR A 189 -15.11 -7.00 -8.10
C TYR A 189 -15.97 -6.85 -6.83
N ARG A 190 -17.22 -6.39 -6.95
CA ARG A 190 -18.19 -6.33 -5.84
C ARG A 190 -18.70 -7.70 -5.37
N LEU A 191 -18.50 -8.77 -6.16
CA LEU A 191 -19.04 -10.10 -5.87
C LEU A 191 -18.12 -10.87 -4.92
N GLN A 192 -18.69 -11.49 -3.89
CA GLN A 192 -17.95 -12.36 -2.97
C GLN A 192 -17.27 -13.55 -3.68
N ALA A 193 -17.89 -14.10 -4.73
CA ALA A 193 -17.28 -15.14 -5.55
C ALA A 193 -16.01 -14.66 -6.27
N ALA A 194 -16.01 -13.43 -6.79
CA ALA A 194 -14.83 -12.85 -7.44
C ALA A 194 -13.69 -12.63 -6.43
N LEU A 195 -14.01 -12.13 -5.24
CA LEU A 195 -13.04 -12.01 -4.14
C LEU A 195 -12.52 -13.37 -3.67
N ALA A 196 -13.37 -14.40 -3.61
CA ALA A 196 -12.97 -15.75 -3.24
C ALA A 196 -11.98 -16.35 -4.24
N VAL A 197 -12.23 -16.19 -5.55
CA VAL A 197 -11.29 -16.62 -6.60
C VAL A 197 -9.97 -15.87 -6.49
N TRP A 198 -10.02 -14.54 -6.38
CA TRP A 198 -8.82 -13.72 -6.20
C TRP A 198 -8.00 -14.18 -5.00
N ARG A 199 -8.65 -14.40 -3.85
CA ARG A 199 -8.01 -14.84 -2.61
C ARG A 199 -7.40 -16.24 -2.76
N ALA A 200 -8.07 -17.17 -3.42
CA ALA A 200 -7.55 -18.51 -3.65
C ALA A 200 -6.24 -18.50 -4.46
N LEU A 201 -6.16 -17.60 -5.45
CA LEU A 201 -5.01 -17.41 -6.34
C LEU A 201 -3.85 -16.67 -5.65
N PHE A 202 -4.14 -15.58 -4.93
CA PHE A 202 -3.11 -14.60 -4.55
C PHE A 202 -2.87 -14.44 -3.05
N PHE A 203 -3.61 -15.16 -2.20
CA PHE A 203 -3.37 -15.11 -0.76
C PHE A 203 -3.03 -16.49 -0.19
N ARG A 204 -2.07 -16.48 0.73
CA ARG A 204 -1.77 -17.56 1.67
C ARG A 204 -1.52 -16.91 3.02
N ALA A 205 -2.11 -17.47 4.08
CA ALA A 205 -1.81 -17.01 5.42
C ALA A 205 -0.37 -17.42 5.76
N GLU A 206 0.43 -16.45 6.20
CA GLU A 206 1.84 -16.64 6.50
C GLU A 206 2.15 -15.96 7.84
N PRO A 207 2.04 -16.70 8.96
CA PRO A 207 2.48 -16.20 10.25
C PRO A 207 3.96 -15.81 10.22
N PHE A 208 4.35 -14.82 11.02
CA PHE A 208 5.76 -14.47 11.13
C PHE A 208 6.55 -15.60 11.79
N VAL A 209 7.63 -16.03 11.13
CA VAL A 209 8.60 -16.97 11.66
C VAL A 209 9.97 -16.27 11.63
N PRO A 210 10.63 -16.08 12.78
CA PRO A 210 11.97 -15.52 12.82
C PRO A 210 12.96 -16.38 12.02
N ASP A 211 13.84 -15.74 11.27
CA ASP A 211 14.97 -16.41 10.61
C ASP A 211 16.12 -16.60 11.62
N PRO A 212 16.50 -17.85 11.96
CA PRO A 212 17.55 -18.13 12.93
C PRO A 212 18.95 -17.72 12.44
N ALA A 213 19.14 -17.48 11.14
CA ALA A 213 20.40 -17.00 10.57
C ALA A 213 20.54 -15.46 10.64
N ARG A 214 19.53 -14.75 11.15
CA ARG A 214 19.48 -13.29 11.23
C ARG A 214 19.46 -12.80 12.66
N SER A 215 19.89 -11.55 12.86
CA SER A 215 19.85 -10.89 14.17
C SER A 215 18.41 -10.72 14.65
N GLU A 216 18.22 -10.58 15.97
CA GLU A 216 16.92 -10.23 16.54
C GLU A 216 16.39 -8.89 15.98
N ALA A 217 17.29 -7.90 15.83
CA ALA A 217 16.97 -6.59 15.26
C ALA A 217 16.48 -6.72 13.80
N TRP A 218 17.13 -7.51 12.97
CA TRP A 218 16.69 -7.76 11.59
C TRP A 218 15.31 -8.44 11.56
N ASN A 219 15.10 -9.46 12.40
CA ASN A 219 13.81 -10.15 12.49
C ASN A 219 12.70 -9.20 12.96
N ARG A 220 12.98 -8.34 13.94
CA ARG A 220 12.06 -7.30 14.40
C ARG A 220 11.73 -6.31 13.28
N GLY A 221 12.73 -5.90 12.49
CA GLY A 221 12.56 -5.05 11.32
C GLY A 221 11.68 -5.67 10.26
N SER A 222 11.96 -6.93 9.90
CA SER A 222 11.16 -7.72 8.95
C SER A 222 9.71 -7.86 9.41
N TYR A 223 9.48 -8.18 10.68
CA TYR A 223 8.15 -8.27 11.28
C TYR A 223 7.35 -6.97 11.13
N LEU A 224 7.98 -5.83 11.42
CA LEU A 224 7.31 -4.53 11.33
C LEU A 224 7.08 -4.14 9.88
N VAL A 225 8.10 -4.17 9.03
CA VAL A 225 8.04 -3.72 7.62
C VAL A 225 7.06 -4.57 6.80
N ASN A 226 7.12 -5.90 6.93
CA ASN A 226 6.28 -6.80 6.15
C ASN A 226 4.92 -7.08 6.78
N GLY A 227 4.83 -6.97 8.10
CA GLY A 227 3.62 -7.16 8.88
C GLY A 227 2.86 -5.86 9.07
N LEU A 228 2.91 -5.33 10.29
CA LEU A 228 2.00 -4.27 10.72
C LEU A 228 2.25 -2.92 10.02
N ALA A 229 3.48 -2.54 9.71
CA ALA A 229 3.75 -1.30 8.96
C ALA A 229 3.45 -1.43 7.46
N HIS A 230 3.25 -2.68 6.96
CA HIS A 230 2.75 -3.01 5.63
C HIS A 230 3.33 -2.19 4.49
N CYS A 231 4.65 -1.97 4.50
CA CYS A 231 5.34 -1.19 3.47
C CYS A 231 5.08 -1.77 2.07
N MET A 232 5.00 -3.09 1.98
CA MET A 232 4.77 -3.82 0.73
C MET A 232 3.36 -3.68 0.18
N ALA A 233 2.40 -3.16 0.97
CA ALA A 233 1.09 -2.80 0.45
C ALA A 233 1.18 -1.69 -0.62
N CYS A 234 2.21 -0.83 -0.55
CA CYS A 234 2.46 0.22 -1.55
C CYS A 234 3.70 -0.07 -2.42
N HIS A 235 4.77 -0.62 -1.83
CA HIS A 235 6.08 -0.73 -2.48
C HIS A 235 6.31 -2.05 -3.25
N ALA A 236 5.39 -3.01 -3.19
CA ALA A 236 5.42 -4.20 -4.03
C ALA A 236 4.85 -3.91 -5.43
N SER A 237 5.39 -4.58 -6.45
CA SER A 237 4.77 -4.57 -7.78
C SER A 237 3.38 -5.20 -7.72
N ARG A 238 2.46 -4.75 -8.58
CA ARG A 238 1.11 -5.33 -8.69
C ARG A 238 0.80 -5.76 -10.10
N ASN A 239 0.18 -6.94 -10.23
CA ASN A 239 -0.36 -7.39 -11.51
C ASN A 239 -1.68 -6.65 -11.84
N PHE A 240 -2.23 -6.91 -13.03
CA PHE A 240 -3.45 -6.25 -13.50
C PHE A 240 -4.71 -6.53 -12.63
N LEU A 241 -4.67 -7.57 -11.79
CA LEU A 241 -5.72 -7.89 -10.80
C LEU A 241 -5.44 -7.25 -9.43
N GLY A 242 -4.43 -6.39 -9.33
CA GLY A 242 -4.05 -5.69 -8.11
C GLY A 242 -3.39 -6.58 -7.06
N ALA A 243 -3.07 -7.84 -7.38
CA ALA A 243 -2.34 -8.71 -6.49
C ALA A 243 -0.84 -8.40 -6.53
N PRO A 244 -0.15 -8.45 -5.37
CA PRO A 244 1.30 -8.37 -5.37
C PRO A 244 1.90 -9.63 -6.02
N ALA A 245 3.07 -9.54 -6.65
CA ALA A 245 3.78 -10.72 -7.17
C ALA A 245 4.07 -11.72 -6.03
N GLU A 246 4.61 -11.20 -4.93
CA GLU A 246 4.65 -11.84 -3.61
C GLU A 246 4.43 -10.79 -2.51
N ALA A 247 3.93 -11.17 -1.33
CA ALA A 247 3.58 -10.24 -0.25
C ALA A 247 4.77 -9.42 0.29
N THR A 248 6.00 -9.89 0.05
CA THR A 248 7.26 -9.28 0.52
C THR A 248 8.19 -8.81 -0.59
N GLU A 249 7.84 -9.01 -1.86
CA GLU A 249 8.73 -8.65 -2.98
C GLU A 249 8.59 -7.18 -3.40
N PRO A 250 9.66 -6.37 -3.34
CA PRO A 250 9.59 -4.97 -3.72
C PRO A 250 9.61 -4.83 -5.24
N GLY A 251 8.78 -3.95 -5.80
CA GLY A 251 8.74 -3.76 -7.25
C GLY A 251 8.04 -2.50 -7.75
N GLY A 252 7.69 -1.60 -6.83
CA GLY A 252 7.10 -0.30 -7.13
C GLY A 252 5.68 -0.36 -7.71
N ASN A 253 4.81 0.56 -7.31
CA ASN A 253 3.42 0.56 -7.79
C ASN A 253 2.75 1.93 -7.67
N ILE A 254 1.69 2.15 -8.46
CA ILE A 254 0.87 3.35 -8.38
C ILE A 254 -0.09 3.25 -7.20
N VAL A 255 0.00 4.21 -6.27
CA VAL A 255 -0.94 4.42 -5.18
C VAL A 255 -2.17 5.13 -5.73
N SER A 256 -3.16 4.32 -6.13
CA SER A 256 -4.27 4.73 -7.00
C SER A 256 -5.16 5.86 -6.45
N THR A 257 -5.18 6.05 -5.12
CA THR A 257 -5.94 7.11 -4.46
C THR A 257 -5.42 8.51 -4.75
N GLN A 258 -4.10 8.66 -4.89
CA GLN A 258 -3.44 9.96 -5.00
C GLN A 258 -2.59 10.08 -6.28
N GLN A 259 -2.58 9.04 -7.13
CA GLN A 259 -1.81 8.99 -8.39
C GLN A 259 -0.28 9.18 -8.20
N TRP A 260 0.21 8.95 -6.99
CA TRP A 260 1.64 8.85 -6.68
C TRP A 260 2.16 7.46 -7.04
N TYR A 261 3.43 7.41 -7.42
CA TYR A 261 4.19 6.18 -7.55
C TYR A 261 4.94 5.91 -6.25
N ALA A 262 4.66 4.77 -5.60
CA ALA A 262 5.46 4.24 -4.51
C ALA A 262 6.64 3.48 -5.13
N PRO A 263 7.88 4.00 -5.04
CA PRO A 263 9.02 3.40 -5.74
C PRO A 263 9.48 2.10 -5.07
N SER A 264 10.11 1.20 -5.78
CA SER A 264 10.62 -0.07 -5.25
C SER A 264 11.62 0.15 -4.12
N LEU A 265 11.46 -0.60 -3.03
CA LEU A 265 12.42 -0.63 -1.91
C LEU A 265 13.64 -1.53 -2.23
N ALA A 266 13.61 -2.29 -3.32
CA ALA A 266 14.72 -3.15 -3.75
C ALA A 266 15.67 -2.46 -4.74
N ASP A 267 15.26 -1.37 -5.37
CA ASP A 267 16.06 -0.68 -6.39
C ASP A 267 16.73 0.58 -5.81
N ALA A 268 18.06 0.65 -5.91
CA ALA A 268 18.86 1.78 -5.45
C ALA A 268 18.58 3.08 -6.21
N HIS A 269 18.15 2.98 -7.47
CA HIS A 269 17.73 4.13 -8.28
C HIS A 269 16.30 4.59 -7.96
N GLU A 270 15.56 3.84 -7.15
CA GLU A 270 14.22 4.17 -6.71
C GLU A 270 14.17 4.51 -5.21
N ALA A 271 13.55 3.68 -4.36
CA ALA A 271 13.41 3.91 -2.93
C ALA A 271 14.29 2.99 -2.07
N GLY A 272 15.13 2.14 -2.67
CA GLY A 272 16.09 1.33 -1.95
C GLY A 272 17.06 2.19 -1.13
N VAL A 273 17.50 1.66 0.01
CA VAL A 273 18.35 2.38 0.97
C VAL A 273 19.55 1.56 1.44
N GLY A 274 19.96 0.50 0.75
CA GLY A 274 21.01 -0.42 1.19
C GLY A 274 22.39 0.24 1.37
N ASP A 275 22.75 1.15 0.46
CA ASP A 275 23.93 2.02 0.56
C ASP A 275 23.76 3.17 1.58
N TRP A 276 22.55 3.31 2.13
CA TRP A 276 22.15 4.03 3.36
C TRP A 276 23.16 4.07 4.52
N PRO A 277 23.63 5.20 5.11
CA PRO A 277 23.89 5.16 6.54
C PRO A 277 22.61 4.84 7.29
N LEU A 278 22.72 4.05 8.34
CA LEU A 278 21.56 3.55 9.08
C LEU A 278 20.75 4.73 9.66
N GLU A 279 21.46 5.73 10.18
CA GLU A 279 20.92 6.95 10.75
C GLU A 279 20.12 7.79 9.76
N ASP A 280 20.50 7.82 8.47
CA ASP A 280 19.73 8.54 7.45
C ASP A 280 18.38 7.87 7.20
N VAL A 281 18.33 6.53 7.20
CA VAL A 281 17.09 5.78 7.05
C VAL A 281 16.20 5.97 8.28
N VAL A 282 16.79 5.92 9.48
CA VAL A 282 16.07 6.19 10.74
C VAL A 282 15.52 7.61 10.74
N ALA A 283 16.32 8.61 10.35
CA ALA A 283 15.90 10.01 10.27
C ALA A 283 14.73 10.19 9.28
N LEU A 284 14.80 9.55 8.11
CA LEU A 284 13.74 9.57 7.12
C LEU A 284 12.43 8.99 7.67
N LEU A 285 12.49 7.84 8.36
CA LEU A 285 11.30 7.21 8.96
C LEU A 285 10.76 7.99 10.18
N LYS A 286 11.64 8.63 10.97
CA LYS A 286 11.27 9.35 12.19
C LYS A 286 10.73 10.75 11.91
N THR A 287 11.32 11.46 10.95
CA THR A 287 11.08 12.90 10.73
C THR A 287 10.52 13.20 9.35
N GLY A 288 10.61 12.26 8.41
CA GLY A 288 10.24 12.43 7.02
C GLY A 288 11.33 13.06 6.15
N THR A 289 12.50 13.39 6.72
CA THR A 289 13.61 13.99 5.99
C THR A 289 14.94 13.41 6.44
N SER A 290 15.90 13.36 5.52
CA SER A 290 17.30 13.03 5.74
C SER A 290 18.15 13.77 4.71
N PRO A 291 19.48 13.83 4.87
CA PRO A 291 20.38 14.44 3.89
C PRO A 291 20.22 13.87 2.47
N ARG A 292 19.75 12.63 2.34
CA ARG A 292 19.60 11.92 1.06
C ARG A 292 18.19 11.86 0.51
N GLY A 293 17.19 12.35 1.24
CA GLY A 293 15.83 12.36 0.73
C GLY A 293 14.79 12.93 1.69
N THR A 294 13.65 13.27 1.14
CA THR A 294 12.49 13.74 1.90
C THR A 294 11.24 13.04 1.38
N VAL A 295 10.39 12.55 2.29
CA VAL A 295 9.13 11.89 1.91
C VAL A 295 8.07 12.93 1.60
N MET A 296 7.20 12.60 0.64
CA MET A 296 6.12 13.47 0.17
C MET A 296 4.86 12.63 -0.09
N GLY A 297 3.72 13.30 -0.29
CA GLY A 297 2.45 12.63 -0.64
C GLY A 297 2.03 11.56 0.38
N PRO A 298 1.61 10.36 -0.06
CA PRO A 298 1.18 9.28 0.85
C PRO A 298 2.22 8.89 1.89
N MET A 299 3.52 8.92 1.56
CA MET A 299 4.56 8.53 2.50
C MET A 299 4.76 9.60 3.60
N ALA A 300 4.52 10.87 3.29
CA ALA A 300 4.46 11.90 4.33
C ALA A 300 3.29 11.67 5.29
N GLU A 301 2.11 11.23 4.81
CA GLU A 301 1.01 10.82 5.70
C GLU A 301 1.40 9.62 6.59
N VAL A 302 2.12 8.64 6.04
CA VAL A 302 2.60 7.47 6.80
C VAL A 302 3.53 7.92 7.93
N VAL A 303 4.52 8.76 7.63
CA VAL A 303 5.41 9.28 8.68
C VAL A 303 4.64 10.09 9.70
N ALA A 304 3.78 11.01 9.25
CA ALA A 304 3.01 11.87 10.14
C ALA A 304 2.08 11.09 11.10
N ARG A 305 1.49 9.98 10.64
CA ARG A 305 0.47 9.25 11.40
C ARG A 305 0.95 7.95 12.03
N SER A 306 2.10 7.41 11.61
CA SER A 306 2.63 6.12 12.05
C SER A 306 4.09 6.22 12.49
N THR A 307 5.05 6.23 11.55
CA THR A 307 6.44 5.87 11.88
C THR A 307 7.13 6.86 12.80
N GLN A 308 6.75 8.14 12.82
CA GLN A 308 7.32 9.11 13.76
C GLN A 308 7.04 8.79 15.23
N HIS A 309 6.01 7.96 15.51
CA HIS A 309 5.60 7.58 16.86
C HIS A 309 6.24 6.27 17.33
N LEU A 310 7.07 5.64 16.49
CA LEU A 310 7.73 4.38 16.83
C LEU A 310 8.93 4.60 17.74
N ALA A 311 9.21 3.57 18.55
CA ALA A 311 10.41 3.56 19.37
C ALA A 311 11.64 3.56 18.47
N GLU A 312 12.70 4.25 18.91
CA GLU A 312 13.91 4.38 18.10
C GLU A 312 14.58 3.03 17.81
N ALA A 313 14.47 2.06 18.72
CA ALA A 313 14.93 0.69 18.51
C ALA A 313 14.18 0.00 17.35
N ASP A 314 12.86 0.19 17.26
CA ASP A 314 12.05 -0.36 16.17
C ASP A 314 12.36 0.34 14.84
N LEU A 315 12.60 1.66 14.85
CA LEU A 315 13.02 2.39 13.65
C LEU A 315 14.40 1.92 13.15
N ARG A 316 15.34 1.66 14.06
CA ARG A 316 16.65 1.07 13.72
C ARG A 316 16.50 -0.35 13.15
N ALA A 317 15.68 -1.19 13.78
CA ALA A 317 15.38 -2.54 13.29
C ALA A 317 14.77 -2.51 11.88
N MET A 318 13.77 -1.63 11.66
CA MET A 318 13.18 -1.41 10.33
C MET A 318 14.23 -0.95 9.33
N ALA A 319 15.09 0.00 9.69
CA ALA A 319 16.17 0.48 8.84
C ALA A 319 17.18 -0.62 8.48
N GLU A 320 17.58 -1.46 9.45
CA GLU A 320 18.46 -2.61 9.22
C GLU A 320 17.85 -3.58 8.22
N TYR A 321 16.56 -3.92 8.38
CA TYR A 321 15.85 -4.78 7.44
C TYR A 321 15.75 -4.14 6.04
N LEU A 322 15.32 -2.89 5.94
CA LEU A 322 15.15 -2.17 4.65
C LEU A 322 16.45 -2.10 3.85
N ARG A 323 17.60 -1.95 4.52
CA ARG A 323 18.92 -1.97 3.86
C ARG A 323 19.24 -3.30 3.18
N THR A 324 18.63 -4.40 3.65
CA THR A 324 18.83 -5.73 3.06
C THR A 324 17.86 -6.05 1.91
N LEU A 325 16.87 -5.19 1.65
CA LEU A 325 15.91 -5.39 0.55
C LEU A 325 16.51 -5.08 -0.82
N GLN A 326 17.57 -4.29 -0.87
CA GLN A 326 18.33 -4.14 -2.10
C GLN A 326 19.00 -5.47 -2.44
N GLY A 327 18.51 -6.14 -3.47
CA GLY A 327 19.19 -7.29 -4.06
C GLY A 327 20.52 -6.87 -4.71
N PRO A 328 21.38 -7.82 -5.09
CA PRO A 328 22.45 -7.51 -6.05
C PRO A 328 21.78 -6.85 -7.25
N SER A 329 22.17 -5.59 -7.53
CA SER A 329 21.59 -4.78 -8.59
C SER A 329 21.37 -5.69 -9.80
N ALA A 330 20.12 -5.88 -10.22
CA ALA A 330 19.93 -6.21 -11.62
C ALA A 330 20.68 -5.09 -12.34
N ALA A 331 21.75 -5.43 -13.05
CA ALA A 331 22.48 -4.47 -13.86
C ALA A 331 21.40 -3.70 -14.62
N PRO A 332 21.35 -2.35 -14.52
CA PRO A 332 20.13 -1.67 -14.86
C PRO A 332 19.75 -2.06 -16.27
N ALA A 333 18.53 -2.58 -16.47
CA ALA A 333 17.99 -2.78 -17.82
C ALA A 333 17.82 -1.43 -18.56
N ALA A 334 18.21 -0.32 -17.92
CA ALA A 334 18.35 1.02 -18.47
C ALA A 334 19.80 1.59 -18.40
N ALA A 335 20.81 0.82 -17.97
CA ALA A 335 22.22 1.22 -18.03
C ALA A 335 22.85 0.95 -19.40
N SER A 336 22.08 0.44 -20.37
CA SER A 336 22.41 0.59 -21.78
C SER A 336 22.06 1.98 -22.33
N ALA A 337 21.62 2.93 -21.47
CA ALA A 337 21.36 4.32 -21.85
C ALA A 337 22.17 5.33 -21.03
N ALA A 338 23.24 4.91 -20.34
CA ALA A 338 24.35 5.81 -20.08
C ALA A 338 25.15 6.00 -21.38
N SER A 339 24.49 6.52 -22.44
CA SER A 339 25.24 7.15 -23.50
C SER A 339 25.88 8.36 -22.85
N THR A 340 27.19 8.49 -23.01
CA THR A 340 27.82 9.79 -22.80
C THR A 340 26.99 10.82 -23.57
N ALA A 341 26.84 12.04 -23.04
CA ALA A 341 26.05 13.09 -23.67
C ALA A 341 26.45 13.37 -25.13
N ALA A 342 27.62 12.88 -25.56
CA ALA A 342 28.19 12.97 -26.89
C ALA A 342 27.55 12.04 -27.94
N GLU A 343 26.84 10.97 -27.55
CA GLU A 343 26.35 9.94 -28.50
C GLU A 343 24.84 10.00 -28.78
N ARG A 344 24.11 10.92 -28.13
CA ARG A 344 22.67 11.03 -28.29
C ARG A 344 22.32 11.83 -29.54
N PRO A 345 21.38 11.35 -30.38
CA PRO A 345 20.87 12.17 -31.47
C PRO A 345 20.35 13.51 -30.93
N PRO A 346 20.57 14.61 -31.65
CA PRO A 346 20.08 15.91 -31.23
C PRO A 346 18.57 15.85 -31.02
N ARG A 347 18.10 16.47 -29.93
CA ARG A 347 16.67 16.52 -29.61
C ARG A 347 15.93 17.22 -30.75
N PRO A 348 14.75 16.72 -31.16
CA PRO A 348 14.00 17.34 -32.24
C PRO A 348 13.54 18.77 -31.85
N PRO A 349 13.36 19.69 -32.81
CA PRO A 349 13.03 21.10 -32.52
C PRO A 349 11.83 21.31 -31.57
N PRO A 350 10.72 20.54 -31.66
CA PRO A 350 9.62 20.68 -30.71
C PRO A 350 10.02 20.42 -29.24
N VAL A 351 10.91 19.45 -29.01
CA VAL A 351 11.41 19.14 -27.67
C VAL A 351 12.32 20.26 -27.17
N LEU A 352 13.17 20.84 -28.03
CA LEU A 352 13.99 21.99 -27.68
C LEU A 352 13.14 23.21 -27.29
N ALA A 353 12.07 23.49 -28.04
CA ALA A 353 11.13 24.56 -27.72
C ALA A 353 10.41 24.33 -26.38
N MET A 354 9.99 23.09 -26.11
CA MET A 354 9.41 22.69 -24.82
C MET A 354 10.39 22.91 -23.67
N LEU A 355 11.65 22.50 -23.82
CA LEU A 355 12.67 22.68 -22.78
C LEU A 355 13.01 24.16 -22.55
N ALA A 356 13.03 24.98 -23.61
CA ALA A 356 13.21 26.42 -23.49
C ALA A 356 12.04 27.09 -22.73
N ARG A 357 10.81 26.62 -22.97
CA ARG A 357 9.62 27.02 -22.17
C ARG A 357 9.79 26.59 -20.71
N GLY A 358 10.15 25.34 -20.47
CA GLY A 358 10.38 24.79 -19.13
C GLY A 358 11.46 25.55 -18.35
N ARG A 359 12.54 25.96 -19.01
CA ARG A 359 13.60 26.78 -18.41
C ARG A 359 13.11 28.15 -17.96
N ARG A 360 12.25 28.81 -18.73
CA ARG A 360 11.66 30.10 -18.34
C ARG A 360 10.78 29.93 -17.10
N ILE A 361 9.87 28.97 -17.13
CA ILE A 361 8.99 28.63 -15.99
C ILE A 361 9.81 28.31 -14.73
N TYR A 362 10.91 27.56 -14.88
CA TYR A 362 11.81 27.27 -13.76
C TYR A 362 12.43 28.54 -13.17
N GLY A 363 12.90 29.46 -14.02
CA GLY A 363 13.42 30.75 -13.60
C GLY A 363 12.37 31.62 -12.90
N ASP A 364 11.12 31.58 -13.38
CA ASP A 364 10.04 32.42 -12.84
C ASP A 364 9.47 31.89 -11.50
N HIS A 365 9.58 30.60 -11.23
CA HIS A 365 8.82 29.95 -10.15
C HIS A 365 9.60 29.02 -9.23
N CYS A 366 10.76 28.51 -9.64
CA CYS A 366 11.43 27.39 -8.97
C CYS A 366 12.82 27.75 -8.44
N VAL A 367 13.53 28.64 -9.14
CA VAL A 367 14.95 28.93 -8.91
C VAL A 367 15.25 29.43 -7.49
N ASP A 368 14.37 30.23 -6.90
CA ASP A 368 14.58 30.82 -5.56
C ASP A 368 14.73 29.76 -4.46
N CYS A 369 14.10 28.60 -4.64
CA CYS A 369 14.14 27.49 -3.67
C CYS A 369 15.07 26.35 -4.11
N HIS A 370 15.14 26.06 -5.42
CA HIS A 370 15.87 24.91 -5.94
C HIS A 370 17.25 25.27 -6.51
N GLY A 371 17.59 26.55 -6.61
CA GLY A 371 18.86 27.05 -7.14
C GLY A 371 18.93 27.05 -8.67
N GLU A 372 19.86 27.80 -9.25
CA GLU A 372 20.04 27.87 -10.72
C GLU A 372 20.46 26.53 -11.33
N ARG A 373 21.13 25.69 -10.53
CA ARG A 373 21.64 24.39 -10.94
C ARG A 373 20.90 23.23 -10.30
N GLY A 374 19.72 23.47 -9.71
CA GLY A 374 18.95 22.44 -9.03
C GLY A 374 19.65 21.90 -7.79
N GLU A 375 20.61 22.63 -7.21
CA GLU A 375 21.39 22.20 -6.04
C GLU A 375 20.60 22.21 -4.74
N GLY A 376 19.45 22.90 -4.72
CA GLY A 376 18.66 23.13 -3.52
C GLY A 376 19.34 24.11 -2.55
N THR A 377 18.65 24.37 -1.44
CA THR A 377 19.13 25.18 -0.32
C THR A 377 18.85 24.41 0.98
N PRO A 378 19.44 24.78 2.13
CA PRO A 378 19.12 24.12 3.38
C PRO A 378 17.61 24.08 3.67
N GLY A 379 17.04 22.87 3.68
CA GLY A 379 15.61 22.64 3.88
C GLY A 379 14.78 22.42 2.60
N THR A 380 15.32 22.71 1.41
CA THR A 380 14.70 22.38 0.12
C THR A 380 15.46 21.25 -0.57
N ALA A 381 14.73 20.40 -1.31
CA ALA A 381 15.35 19.26 -1.97
C ALA A 381 16.21 19.70 -3.18
N ALA A 382 17.39 19.11 -3.30
CA ALA A 382 18.14 19.12 -4.55
C ALA A 382 17.36 18.39 -5.64
N LEU A 383 17.34 18.97 -6.84
CA LEU A 383 16.73 18.40 -8.05
C LEU A 383 17.78 17.75 -8.97
N ALA A 384 19.01 18.27 -8.96
CA ALA A 384 20.13 17.67 -9.66
C ALA A 384 20.51 16.33 -9.00
N GLY A 385 20.62 15.26 -9.79
CA GLY A 385 20.93 13.91 -9.32
C GLY A 385 19.84 13.26 -8.44
N SER A 386 18.70 13.92 -8.26
CA SER A 386 17.66 13.44 -7.35
C SER A 386 16.95 12.22 -7.92
N ARG A 387 17.00 11.09 -7.20
CA ARG A 387 16.29 9.86 -7.59
C ARG A 387 14.78 10.10 -7.81
N ALA A 388 14.17 10.98 -7.04
CA ALA A 388 12.75 11.34 -7.18
C ALA A 388 12.44 12.05 -8.52
N VAL A 389 13.41 12.80 -9.06
CA VAL A 389 13.34 13.42 -10.39
C VAL A 389 13.63 12.41 -11.49
N LEU A 390 14.57 11.49 -11.25
CA LEU A 390 15.10 10.55 -12.24
C LEU A 390 14.27 9.26 -12.42
N LEU A 391 13.24 9.03 -11.58
CA LEU A 391 12.33 7.89 -11.74
C LEU A 391 11.83 7.77 -13.19
N ALA A 392 11.79 6.53 -13.71
CA ALA A 392 11.31 6.25 -15.07
C ALA A 392 9.92 6.83 -15.31
N THR A 393 9.02 6.70 -14.33
CA THR A 393 7.72 7.37 -14.34
C THR A 393 7.82 8.82 -13.86
N PRO A 394 7.29 9.80 -14.62
CA PRO A 394 7.30 11.20 -14.21
C PRO A 394 6.20 11.56 -13.20
N ARG A 395 5.37 10.60 -12.77
CA ARG A 395 4.20 10.86 -11.93
C ARG A 395 4.54 11.64 -10.67
N ASN A 396 5.56 11.26 -9.92
CA ASN A 396 5.88 11.91 -8.65
C ASN A 396 6.31 13.37 -8.83
N VAL A 397 7.12 13.68 -9.86
CA VAL A 397 7.50 15.06 -10.16
C VAL A 397 6.29 15.88 -10.63
N ILE A 398 5.39 15.30 -11.42
CA ILE A 398 4.13 15.94 -11.81
C ILE A 398 3.26 16.23 -10.59
N GLN A 399 3.09 15.26 -9.67
CA GLN A 399 2.31 15.45 -8.45
C GLN A 399 2.90 16.56 -7.58
N ALA A 400 4.22 16.56 -7.39
CA ALA A 400 4.92 17.58 -6.61
C ALA A 400 4.74 18.98 -7.20
N ILE A 401 4.85 19.14 -8.52
CA ILE A 401 4.59 20.43 -9.21
C ILE A 401 3.13 20.85 -9.06
N ARG A 402 2.20 19.95 -9.37
CA ARG A 402 0.78 20.29 -9.46
C ARG A 402 0.14 20.55 -8.10
N HIS A 403 0.42 19.69 -7.12
CA HIS A 403 -0.22 19.71 -5.80
C HIS A 403 0.68 20.27 -4.70
N GLY A 404 1.91 20.64 -5.06
CA GLY A 404 2.91 21.07 -4.10
C GLY A 404 3.58 19.87 -3.42
N GLY A 405 4.57 20.20 -2.62
CA GLY A 405 5.46 19.23 -2.02
C GLY A 405 5.73 19.54 -0.57
N PHE A 406 5.16 18.74 0.33
CA PHE A 406 5.24 19.00 1.77
C PHE A 406 5.80 17.77 2.48
N ALA A 407 6.94 17.96 3.15
CA ALA A 407 7.41 17.02 4.14
C ALA A 407 6.44 16.99 5.34
N PRO A 408 6.36 15.89 6.10
CA PRO A 408 5.45 15.79 7.23
C PRO A 408 5.89 16.70 8.37
N THR A 409 4.92 17.31 9.05
CA THR A 409 5.17 17.95 10.36
C THR A 409 5.39 16.86 11.40
N THR A 410 6.59 16.85 11.97
CA THR A 410 6.99 15.91 13.02
C THR A 410 7.70 16.64 14.17
N ALA A 411 7.94 15.97 15.29
CA ALA A 411 8.74 16.55 16.37
C ALA A 411 10.16 16.95 15.92
N GLY A 412 10.76 16.18 14.99
CA GLY A 412 12.07 16.47 14.41
C GLY A 412 12.05 17.40 13.19
N ASN A 413 10.86 17.73 12.66
CA ASN A 413 10.66 18.65 11.54
C ASN A 413 9.35 19.44 11.75
N PRO A 414 9.29 20.36 12.73
CA PRO A 414 8.05 21.00 13.14
C PRO A 414 7.56 22.07 12.14
N ARG A 415 8.44 22.56 11.27
CA ARG A 415 8.14 23.58 10.26
C ARG A 415 8.78 23.18 8.93
N PRO A 416 8.25 22.14 8.25
CA PRO A 416 8.80 21.69 6.99
C PRO A 416 8.69 22.80 5.93
N PHE A 417 9.76 23.00 5.15
CA PHE A 417 9.68 23.81 3.95
C PHE A 417 8.73 23.15 2.96
N GLY A 418 7.78 23.93 2.45
CA GLY A 418 6.76 23.47 1.52
C GLY A 418 6.99 24.05 0.14
N MET A 419 6.91 23.19 -0.87
CA MET A 419 6.84 23.59 -2.27
C MET A 419 5.39 23.99 -2.61
N PRO A 420 5.13 25.21 -3.13
CA PRO A 420 3.78 25.65 -3.48
C PRO A 420 3.10 24.78 -4.55
N PRO A 421 1.76 24.65 -4.54
CA PRO A 421 1.03 23.98 -5.61
C PRO A 421 0.92 24.88 -6.85
N PHE A 422 1.45 24.43 -7.98
CA PHE A 422 1.40 25.18 -9.25
C PHE A 422 0.23 24.79 -10.16
N GLY A 423 -0.59 23.79 -9.79
CA GLY A 423 -1.70 23.32 -10.63
C GLY A 423 -2.83 24.33 -10.86
N LEU A 424 -2.83 25.46 -10.16
CA LEU A 424 -3.76 26.59 -10.37
C LEU A 424 -3.15 27.71 -11.23
N VAL A 425 -1.83 27.68 -11.46
CA VAL A 425 -1.07 28.73 -12.15
C VAL A 425 -0.54 28.24 -13.50
N LEU A 426 -0.13 26.96 -13.56
CA LEU A 426 0.44 26.34 -14.75
C LEU A 426 -0.55 25.37 -15.40
N GLY A 427 -0.67 25.45 -16.72
CA GLY A 427 -1.40 24.47 -17.52
C GLY A 427 -0.64 23.15 -17.68
N ASP A 428 -1.27 22.13 -18.27
CA ASP A 428 -0.66 20.81 -18.44
C ASP A 428 0.63 20.86 -19.26
N ASP A 429 0.66 21.66 -20.33
CA ASP A 429 1.85 21.85 -21.18
C ASP A 429 2.99 22.55 -20.42
N ASP A 430 2.67 23.49 -19.52
CA ASP A 430 3.65 24.19 -18.71
C ASP A 430 4.27 23.26 -17.67
N ILE A 431 3.44 22.45 -17.01
CA ILE A 431 3.89 21.42 -16.07
C ILE A 431 4.78 20.39 -16.79
N ALA A 432 4.36 19.91 -17.97
CA ALA A 432 5.14 19.01 -18.79
C ALA A 432 6.50 19.62 -19.20
N ALA A 433 6.49 20.89 -19.60
CA ALA A 433 7.70 21.61 -19.99
C ALA A 433 8.70 21.77 -18.83
N VAL A 434 8.26 22.26 -17.67
CA VAL A 434 9.14 22.46 -16.51
C VAL A 434 9.62 21.13 -15.92
N ALA A 435 8.76 20.10 -15.86
CA ALA A 435 9.16 18.77 -15.44
C ALA A 435 10.21 18.17 -16.38
N SER A 436 10.04 18.32 -17.69
CA SER A 436 11.02 17.89 -18.70
C SER A 436 12.35 18.63 -18.55
N TYR A 437 12.32 19.94 -18.31
CA TYR A 437 13.51 20.73 -18.08
C TYR A 437 14.29 20.23 -16.86
N VAL A 438 13.63 20.08 -15.71
CA VAL A 438 14.25 19.57 -14.47
C VAL A 438 14.81 18.16 -14.64
N ARG A 439 14.09 17.27 -15.33
CA ARG A 439 14.50 15.87 -15.60
C ARG A 439 15.67 15.73 -16.57
N THR A 440 16.05 16.80 -17.25
CA THR A 440 17.08 16.76 -18.30
C THR A 440 18.16 17.82 -18.16
N SER A 441 18.22 18.50 -17.02
CA SER A 441 19.19 19.53 -16.71
C SER A 441 20.20 19.04 -15.67
N TRP A 442 21.36 19.71 -15.60
CA TRP A 442 22.36 19.51 -14.53
C TRP A 442 22.88 18.07 -14.41
N GLY A 443 23.00 17.38 -15.55
CA GLY A 443 23.42 15.97 -15.60
C GLY A 443 22.30 14.97 -15.36
N ASN A 444 21.06 15.42 -15.12
CA ASN A 444 19.91 14.54 -15.11
C ASN A 444 19.66 13.98 -16.51
N ASP A 445 19.42 12.67 -16.57
CA ASP A 445 19.03 12.00 -17.80
C ASP A 445 17.83 11.08 -17.60
N ALA A 446 16.65 11.70 -17.63
CA ALA A 446 15.39 10.97 -17.61
C ALA A 446 14.53 11.34 -18.84
N PRO A 447 13.60 10.47 -19.26
CA PRO A 447 12.67 10.77 -20.35
C PRO A 447 11.92 12.09 -20.11
N VAL A 448 11.67 12.81 -21.20
CA VAL A 448 10.84 14.01 -21.17
C VAL A 448 9.40 13.66 -20.79
N VAL A 449 8.70 14.65 -20.26
CA VAL A 449 7.29 14.56 -19.84
C VAL A 449 6.44 15.23 -20.89
N GLU A 450 5.41 14.52 -21.36
CA GLU A 450 4.44 15.07 -22.30
C GLU A 450 3.16 15.50 -21.58
N ALA A 451 2.35 16.35 -22.22
CA ALA A 451 1.07 16.80 -21.67
C ALA A 451 0.13 15.61 -21.36
N ILE A 452 0.20 14.54 -22.15
CA ILE A 452 -0.57 13.31 -21.89
C ILE A 452 -0.17 12.63 -20.57
N ASP A 453 1.10 12.72 -20.17
CA ASP A 453 1.55 12.18 -18.88
C ASP A 453 0.99 12.99 -17.73
N VAL A 454 0.92 14.33 -17.88
CA VAL A 454 0.29 15.22 -16.91
C VAL A 454 -1.19 14.92 -16.79
N TRP A 455 -1.89 14.73 -17.91
CA TRP A 455 -3.31 14.34 -17.92
C TRP A 455 -3.54 12.99 -17.24
N ARG A 456 -2.69 11.99 -17.49
CA ARG A 456 -2.76 10.65 -16.85
C ARG A 456 -2.43 10.66 -15.35
N ALA A 457 -1.80 11.72 -14.86
CA ALA A 457 -1.48 11.90 -13.45
C ALA A 457 -2.58 12.69 -12.70
N LYS A 458 -3.62 13.16 -13.38
CA LYS A 458 -4.81 13.75 -12.75
C LYS A 458 -5.71 12.68 -12.18
#